data_AF-A0A2E0X1N6-F1
#
_entry.id   AF-A0A2E0X1N6-F1
#
_cell.length_a   1.000
_cell.length_b   1.000
_cell.length_c   1.000
_cell.angle_alpha   90.00
_cell.angle_beta   90.00
_cell.angle_gamma   90.00
#
_symmetry.space_group_name_H-M   'P 1'
#
loop_
_entity.id
_entity.type
_entity.pdbx_description
1 polymer ?
#
loop_
_entity_poly.entity_id
_entity_poly.type
_entity_poly.pdbx_seq_one_letter_code
_entity_poly.pdbx_strand_id
1 'polypeptide(L)'
;MKACRYLAGTLRGASRGTEASLMLRIAATVCAVFSLFPVMAPAAVTFTGAVDPSDPLAWSADQSATVAGNSNGSIVVDDGNVLHARSVYVASPEGFTGEISVDGGGSRLTASRVFYLGYGGGEGSLTITNGGSVSVLSWLHVGIGPVATGRVSVDGVGSTLSAGEMWVGTSRGAGTLSISGGATATGYATRIGFNRARQGAVHVVGSGTTLVNAGPITLGEEGSYGTGGGVGALEVSSGATVQSGLGVIGFHENTVGVNTAIVDGIGTSWTTDGTMDVGVYGKGRLAITGGATVDCYWGRVGAYGRSGSGVAIVSGPDSVWACRNGIYVGEGDLQNAGDLSVFQGGLVKSIIRDRPADSPLLDIKADGMVKMGSGGMLALEGEAADSLDQFLELVDGTDDIRYRDLASGTWQHLSGAAYGTDYTLQYHDAGDLAGFTVLTVTGPIPEPAAVVLALLGMGCAWLTSYGRRATSPRSPIDGSYDRTRNE
;
A
#
# COMPACT_ATOMS: atom_id res chain seq x y z
N MET A 1 37.77 28.64 4.07
CA MET A 1 38.48 29.94 4.06
C MET A 1 39.37 30.23 5.28
N LYS A 2 38.93 30.03 6.53
CA LYS A 2 39.76 30.28 7.74
C LYS A 2 40.98 29.33 7.84
N ALA A 3 40.85 28.07 7.44
CA ALA A 3 41.96 27.09 7.41
C ALA A 3 43.07 27.46 6.39
N CYS A 4 42.70 27.93 5.18
CA CYS A 4 43.69 28.36 4.18
C CYS A 4 44.46 29.63 4.60
N ARG A 5 43.81 30.56 5.31
CA ARG A 5 44.52 31.74 5.85
C ARG A 5 45.49 31.36 6.99
N TYR A 6 45.16 30.34 7.77
CA TYR A 6 46.03 29.82 8.83
C TYR A 6 47.29 29.15 8.25
N LEU A 7 47.13 28.32 7.20
CA LEU A 7 48.23 27.65 6.48
C LEU A 7 49.15 28.63 5.71
N ALA A 8 48.59 29.70 5.14
CA ALA A 8 49.39 30.73 4.46
C ALA A 8 50.25 31.56 5.45
N GLY A 9 49.83 31.67 6.71
CA GLY A 9 50.58 32.35 7.78
C GLY A 9 51.80 31.56 8.25
N THR A 10 51.66 30.24 8.40
CA THR A 10 52.75 29.34 8.84
C THR A 10 53.84 29.16 7.78
N LEU A 11 53.53 29.30 6.49
CA LEU A 11 54.49 29.16 5.39
C LEU A 11 55.46 30.34 5.23
N ARG A 12 55.19 31.51 5.82
CA ARG A 12 56.13 32.67 5.78
C ARG A 12 57.36 32.52 6.68
N GLY A 13 57.38 31.52 7.58
CA GLY A 13 58.46 31.30 8.54
C GLY A 13 59.43 30.15 8.21
N ALA A 14 59.16 29.33 7.19
CA ALA A 14 59.97 28.14 6.91
C ALA A 14 61.18 28.48 6.01
N SER A 15 62.39 28.38 6.57
CA SER A 15 63.66 28.56 5.85
C SER A 15 63.87 27.50 4.77
N ARG A 16 64.42 27.92 3.63
CA ARG A 16 64.69 27.12 2.41
C ARG A 16 65.35 25.77 2.73
N GLY A 17 64.56 24.70 2.63
CA GLY A 17 64.99 23.31 2.76
C GLY A 17 63.95 22.38 2.16
N THR A 18 64.35 21.14 1.86
CA THR A 18 63.55 20.10 1.18
C THR A 18 62.18 19.85 1.83
N GLU A 19 62.03 20.15 3.13
CA GLU A 19 60.76 20.08 3.87
C GLU A 19 59.73 21.14 3.45
N ALA A 20 60.17 22.34 3.05
CA ALA A 20 59.28 23.39 2.55
C ALA A 20 58.64 23.00 1.20
N SER A 21 59.38 22.26 0.37
CA SER A 21 58.88 21.70 -0.90
C SER A 21 57.83 20.62 -0.68
N LEU A 22 58.04 19.75 0.32
CA LEU A 22 57.09 18.70 0.67
C LEU A 22 55.79 19.28 1.28
N MET A 23 55.92 20.25 2.19
CA MET A 23 54.77 20.97 2.77
C MET A 23 53.96 21.72 1.71
N LEU A 24 54.63 22.35 0.73
CA LEU A 24 53.95 23.05 -0.36
C LEU A 24 53.21 22.07 -1.29
N ARG A 25 53.78 20.90 -1.55
CA ARG A 25 53.12 19.83 -2.32
C ARG A 25 51.90 19.27 -1.59
N ILE A 26 52.02 19.00 -0.28
CA ILE A 26 50.89 18.53 0.55
C ILE A 26 49.79 19.60 0.60
N ALA A 27 50.13 20.86 0.81
CA ALA A 27 49.15 21.95 0.80
C ALA A 27 48.48 22.14 -0.56
N ALA A 28 49.23 22.03 -1.67
CA ALA A 28 48.68 22.08 -3.02
C ALA A 28 47.77 20.87 -3.33
N THR A 29 48.12 19.67 -2.88
CA THR A 29 47.28 18.47 -3.02
C THR A 29 46.02 18.57 -2.15
N VAL A 30 46.11 19.07 -0.92
CA VAL A 30 44.95 19.31 -0.06
C VAL A 30 44.03 20.37 -0.67
N CYS A 31 44.57 21.45 -1.24
CA CYS A 31 43.78 22.45 -1.96
C CYS A 31 43.17 21.89 -3.25
N ALA A 32 43.89 21.06 -4.02
CA ALA A 32 43.40 20.42 -5.24
C ALA A 32 42.28 19.41 -4.93
N VAL A 33 42.42 18.65 -3.85
CA VAL A 33 41.39 17.73 -3.33
C VAL A 33 40.18 18.53 -2.83
N PHE A 34 40.37 19.66 -2.12
CA PHE A 34 39.28 20.56 -1.74
C PHE A 34 38.60 21.26 -2.92
N SER A 35 39.27 21.47 -4.06
CA SER A 35 38.67 22.00 -5.29
C SER A 35 38.00 20.95 -6.18
N LEU A 36 38.23 19.66 -5.89
CA LEU A 36 37.55 18.52 -6.52
C LEU A 36 36.25 18.14 -5.78
N PHE A 37 36.03 18.67 -4.57
CA PHE A 37 34.70 18.66 -3.96
C PHE A 37 33.89 19.81 -4.56
N PRO A 38 32.71 19.55 -5.14
CA PRO A 38 31.81 20.63 -5.50
C PRO A 38 31.59 21.49 -4.26
N VAL A 39 31.78 22.80 -4.40
CA VAL A 39 31.28 23.77 -3.43
C VAL A 39 29.78 23.52 -3.37
N MET A 40 29.28 22.92 -2.28
CA MET A 40 27.85 22.89 -2.00
C MET A 40 27.35 24.32 -2.17
N ALA A 41 26.46 24.52 -3.15
CA ALA A 41 25.66 25.73 -3.20
C ALA A 41 24.97 25.88 -1.83
N PRO A 42 24.83 27.09 -1.30
CA PRO A 42 24.16 27.26 -0.01
C PRO A 42 22.76 26.65 -0.07
N ALA A 43 22.48 25.79 0.92
CA ALA A 43 21.17 25.29 1.30
C ALA A 43 20.08 26.32 0.98
N ALA A 44 19.21 26.00 0.02
CA ALA A 44 18.16 26.90 -0.40
C ALA A 44 16.98 26.09 -0.90
N VAL A 45 15.78 26.48 -0.48
CA VAL A 45 14.57 26.09 -1.19
C VAL A 45 14.71 26.59 -2.63
N THR A 46 14.83 25.67 -3.59
CA THR A 46 14.90 26.02 -5.01
C THR A 46 13.55 25.78 -5.66
N PHE A 47 13.23 26.58 -6.68
CA PHE A 47 11.98 26.45 -7.39
C PHE A 47 12.14 26.91 -8.84
N THR A 48 11.32 26.35 -9.71
CA THR A 48 11.29 26.70 -11.13
C THR A 48 9.86 26.80 -11.63
N GLY A 49 9.65 27.56 -12.71
CA GLY A 49 8.34 27.67 -13.35
C GLY A 49 7.31 28.40 -12.49
N ALA A 50 6.04 27.98 -12.61
CA ALA A 50 4.92 28.65 -11.95
C ALA A 50 4.82 28.24 -10.48
N VAL A 51 5.17 29.16 -9.58
CA VAL A 51 5.03 29.01 -8.13
C VAL A 51 4.40 30.29 -7.57
N ASP A 52 3.35 30.14 -6.76
CA ASP A 52 2.58 31.26 -6.21
C ASP A 52 2.23 31.00 -4.72
N PRO A 53 2.56 31.90 -3.79
CA PRO A 53 3.40 33.09 -3.95
C PRO A 53 4.77 32.79 -4.55
N SER A 54 5.28 33.74 -5.32
CA SER A 54 6.51 33.58 -6.12
C SER A 54 7.78 33.35 -5.32
N ASP A 55 7.76 33.59 -4.01
CA ASP A 55 8.83 33.21 -3.09
C ASP A 55 8.33 32.16 -2.09
N PRO A 56 8.68 30.88 -2.28
CA PRO A 56 8.38 29.81 -1.33
C PRO A 56 8.86 30.06 0.09
N LEU A 57 9.98 30.77 0.27
CA LEU A 57 10.51 31.05 1.61
C LEU A 57 9.64 32.05 2.38
N ALA A 58 8.77 32.79 1.68
CA ALA A 58 7.78 33.68 2.28
C ALA A 58 6.45 32.98 2.59
N TRP A 59 6.29 31.70 2.24
CA TRP A 59 5.05 30.98 2.53
C TRP A 59 4.83 30.86 4.05
N SER A 60 3.57 30.95 4.44
CA SER A 60 3.16 30.87 5.84
C SER A 60 1.95 29.95 6.01
N ALA A 61 1.72 29.50 7.24
CA ALA A 61 0.62 28.61 7.59
C ALA A 61 -0.79 29.20 7.36
N ASP A 62 -0.88 30.50 7.03
CA ASP A 62 -2.13 31.22 6.78
C ASP A 62 -2.46 31.38 5.29
N GLN A 63 -1.50 31.11 4.40
CA GLN A 63 -1.64 31.32 2.97
C GLN A 63 -1.64 30.02 2.18
N SER A 64 -2.54 29.91 1.20
CA SER A 64 -2.51 28.82 0.22
C SER A 64 -1.39 29.06 -0.80
N ALA A 65 -0.72 27.99 -1.18
CA ALA A 65 0.35 27.97 -2.15
C ALA A 65 0.01 27.08 -3.35
N THR A 66 0.43 27.49 -4.53
CA THR A 66 0.24 26.76 -5.79
C THR A 66 1.56 26.53 -6.48
N VAL A 67 1.80 25.28 -6.88
CA VAL A 67 2.88 24.87 -7.77
C VAL A 67 2.24 24.40 -9.07
N ALA A 68 2.74 24.89 -10.20
CA ALA A 68 2.19 24.65 -11.52
C ALA A 68 0.74 25.15 -11.71
N GLY A 69 0.53 26.46 -11.52
CA GLY A 69 -0.79 27.11 -11.66
C GLY A 69 -1.14 27.58 -13.09
N ASN A 70 -0.16 27.90 -13.92
CA ASN A 70 -0.35 28.39 -15.29
C ASN A 70 0.75 27.97 -16.29
N SER A 71 1.77 27.28 -15.80
CA SER A 71 2.81 26.56 -16.54
C SER A 71 3.29 25.41 -15.65
N ASN A 72 4.21 24.57 -16.13
CA ASN A 72 4.90 23.63 -15.25
C ASN A 72 5.64 24.39 -14.13
N GLY A 73 5.82 23.74 -12.99
CA GLY A 73 6.53 24.30 -11.85
C GLY A 73 7.09 23.23 -10.92
N SER A 74 8.17 23.56 -10.22
CA SER A 74 8.78 22.65 -9.25
C SER A 74 9.29 23.38 -8.02
N ILE A 75 9.35 22.66 -6.89
CA ILE A 75 10.00 23.08 -5.64
C ILE A 75 10.88 21.95 -5.13
N VAL A 76 12.06 22.29 -4.62
CA VAL A 76 12.92 21.41 -3.85
C VAL A 76 13.14 22.05 -2.48
N VAL A 77 12.86 21.27 -1.43
CA VAL A 77 13.15 21.60 -0.03
C VAL A 77 14.23 20.65 0.44
N ASP A 78 15.47 21.13 0.53
CA ASP A 78 16.64 20.35 0.91
C ASP A 78 17.42 20.96 2.08
N ASP A 79 18.51 20.30 2.49
CA ASP A 79 19.50 20.81 3.44
C ASP A 79 18.92 21.35 4.76
N GLY A 80 17.83 20.76 5.25
CA GLY A 80 17.21 21.14 6.53
C GLY A 80 16.24 22.32 6.44
N ASN A 81 15.91 22.79 5.24
CA ASN A 81 14.98 23.90 5.04
C ASN A 81 13.53 23.53 5.39
N VAL A 82 12.73 24.54 5.75
CA VAL A 82 11.34 24.33 6.18
C VAL A 82 10.39 25.24 5.43
N LEU A 83 9.32 24.67 4.87
CA LEU A 83 8.20 25.38 4.26
C LEU A 83 6.91 25.15 5.04
N HIS A 84 6.07 26.19 5.08
CA HIS A 84 4.75 26.14 5.68
C HIS A 84 3.73 26.78 4.74
N ALA A 85 2.59 26.13 4.55
CA ALA A 85 1.45 26.68 3.82
C ALA A 85 0.15 26.33 4.54
N ARG A 86 -0.90 27.10 4.32
CA ARG A 86 -2.27 26.71 4.72
C ARG A 86 -2.75 25.51 3.93
N SER A 87 -2.73 25.67 2.61
CA SER A 87 -3.02 24.60 1.67
C SER A 87 -1.98 24.60 0.56
N VAL A 88 -1.66 23.44 0.01
CA VAL A 88 -0.74 23.30 -1.13
C VAL A 88 -1.51 22.70 -2.30
N TYR A 89 -1.44 23.33 -3.47
CA TYR A 89 -2.03 22.86 -4.71
C TYR A 89 -0.90 22.58 -5.71
N VAL A 90 -0.77 21.35 -6.16
CA VAL A 90 0.26 20.96 -7.13
C VAL A 90 -0.41 20.49 -8.42
N ALA A 91 -0.12 21.20 -9.51
CA ALA A 91 -0.75 21.04 -10.82
C ALA A 91 -2.28 21.20 -10.75
N SER A 92 -2.72 22.46 -10.70
CA SER A 92 -4.15 22.83 -10.53
C SER A 92 -4.97 22.89 -11.84
N PRO A 93 -4.36 23.05 -13.04
CA PRO A 93 -5.05 22.90 -14.32
C PRO A 93 -4.59 21.68 -15.14
N GLU A 94 -5.44 21.22 -16.06
CA GLU A 94 -5.09 20.22 -17.08
C GLU A 94 -3.90 20.67 -17.95
N GLY A 95 -3.01 19.73 -18.26
CA GLY A 95 -1.87 19.95 -19.16
C GLY A 95 -0.59 20.48 -18.50
N PHE A 96 -0.59 20.70 -17.18
CA PHE A 96 0.61 21.11 -16.45
C PHE A 96 1.08 20.05 -15.45
N THR A 97 2.39 20.05 -15.24
CA THR A 97 3.08 19.19 -14.28
C THR A 97 3.64 20.03 -13.15
N GLY A 98 3.32 19.64 -11.92
CA GLY A 98 3.83 20.24 -10.70
C GLY A 98 4.60 19.21 -9.89
N GLU A 99 5.79 19.57 -9.41
CA GLU A 99 6.64 18.66 -8.66
C GLU A 99 7.12 19.30 -7.36
N ILE A 100 7.04 18.56 -6.25
CA ILE A 100 7.64 18.96 -4.99
C ILE A 100 8.58 17.84 -4.52
N SER A 101 9.83 18.18 -4.21
CA SER A 101 10.79 17.30 -3.56
C SER A 101 11.09 17.80 -2.15
N VAL A 102 11.05 16.93 -1.15
CA VAL A 102 11.48 17.19 0.22
C VAL A 102 12.58 16.19 0.55
N ASP A 103 13.83 16.64 0.50
CA ASP A 103 15.00 15.77 0.52
C ASP A 103 15.94 16.11 1.68
N GLY A 104 16.49 15.09 2.33
CA GLY A 104 17.51 15.26 3.36
C GLY A 104 16.96 15.47 4.77
N GLY A 105 17.75 15.00 5.74
CA GLY A 105 17.40 15.07 7.16
C GLY A 105 17.14 16.50 7.63
N GLY A 106 15.96 16.72 8.19
CA GLY A 106 15.53 18.02 8.73
C GLY A 106 14.75 18.89 7.76
N SER A 107 14.76 18.56 6.46
CA SER A 107 13.94 19.24 5.45
C SER A 107 12.47 18.95 5.68
N ARG A 108 11.63 19.99 5.68
CA ARG A 108 10.21 19.87 6.05
C ARG A 108 9.29 20.69 5.17
N LEU A 109 8.13 20.12 4.87
CA LEU A 109 7.00 20.87 4.32
C LEU A 109 5.74 20.58 5.15
N THR A 110 5.10 21.64 5.65
CA THR A 110 3.86 21.53 6.42
C THR A 110 2.71 22.22 5.71
N ALA A 111 1.60 21.50 5.51
CA ALA A 111 0.32 22.06 5.11
C ALA A 111 -0.63 22.03 6.32
N SER A 112 -1.06 23.20 6.82
CA SER A 112 -1.91 23.30 8.02
C SER A 112 -3.38 22.91 7.76
N ARG A 113 -3.76 22.65 6.51
CA ARG A 113 -5.11 22.24 6.13
C ARG A 113 -5.12 21.15 5.07
N VAL A 114 -4.92 21.49 3.80
CA VAL A 114 -5.09 20.53 2.68
C VAL A 114 -3.89 20.52 1.75
N PHE A 115 -3.49 19.34 1.29
CA PHE A 115 -2.50 19.18 0.24
C PHE A 115 -3.15 18.45 -0.93
N TYR A 116 -3.20 19.07 -2.11
CA TYR A 116 -3.70 18.51 -3.35
C TYR A 116 -2.57 18.23 -4.33
N LEU A 117 -2.49 17.00 -4.84
CA LEU A 117 -1.57 16.57 -5.91
C LEU A 117 -2.39 16.15 -7.13
N GLY A 118 -2.24 16.87 -8.23
CA GLY A 118 -3.06 16.65 -9.43
C GLY A 118 -4.50 17.07 -9.15
N TYR A 119 -4.75 18.37 -9.16
CA TYR A 119 -6.08 18.96 -8.99
C TYR A 119 -6.60 19.48 -10.33
N GLY A 120 -7.88 19.27 -10.64
CA GLY A 120 -8.49 19.90 -11.82
C GLY A 120 -7.96 19.43 -13.18
N GLY A 121 -7.26 18.29 -13.22
CA GLY A 121 -6.77 17.65 -14.46
C GLY A 121 -5.24 17.61 -14.59
N GLY A 122 -4.49 18.30 -13.73
CA GLY A 122 -3.03 18.34 -13.78
C GLY A 122 -2.33 17.08 -13.26
N GLU A 123 -1.02 17.01 -13.49
CA GLU A 123 -0.13 15.96 -12.97
C GLU A 123 0.71 16.50 -11.81
N GLY A 124 0.35 16.14 -10.57
CA GLY A 124 1.07 16.59 -9.37
C GLY A 124 1.89 15.47 -8.74
N SER A 125 3.17 15.73 -8.44
CA SER A 125 4.06 14.79 -7.76
C SER A 125 4.65 15.36 -6.47
N LEU A 126 4.79 14.49 -5.47
CA LEU A 126 5.50 14.74 -4.22
C LEU A 126 6.50 13.61 -3.99
N THR A 127 7.77 13.96 -3.81
CA THR A 127 8.84 13.02 -3.45
C THR A 127 9.41 13.39 -2.09
N ILE A 128 9.56 12.41 -1.21
CA ILE A 128 10.12 12.59 0.14
C ILE A 128 11.23 11.56 0.32
N THR A 129 12.47 12.02 0.46
CA THR A 129 13.66 11.17 0.45
C THR A 129 14.70 11.57 1.49
N ASN A 130 15.64 10.65 1.76
CA ASN A 130 16.84 10.89 2.58
C ASN A 130 16.56 11.53 3.96
N GLY A 131 15.42 11.21 4.60
CA GLY A 131 15.07 11.78 5.91
C GLY A 131 14.23 13.05 5.87
N GLY A 132 13.74 13.45 4.69
CA GLY A 132 12.78 14.54 4.54
C GLY A 132 11.43 14.23 5.19
N SER A 133 10.64 15.26 5.50
CA SER A 133 9.36 15.08 6.20
C SER A 133 8.25 15.99 5.68
N VAL A 134 7.08 15.43 5.42
CA VAL A 134 5.88 16.17 5.05
C VAL A 134 4.77 15.94 6.07
N SER A 135 4.14 17.02 6.53
CA SER A 135 3.02 16.97 7.46
C SER A 135 1.81 17.73 6.92
N VAL A 136 0.66 17.06 6.84
CA VAL A 136 -0.62 17.62 6.37
C VAL A 136 -1.64 17.49 7.49
N LEU A 137 -2.11 18.60 8.05
CA LEU A 137 -2.93 18.51 9.27
C LEU A 137 -4.30 17.87 9.02
N SER A 138 -4.96 18.15 7.90
CA SER A 138 -6.31 17.64 7.64
C SER A 138 -6.33 16.60 6.52
N TRP A 139 -6.21 16.98 5.25
CA TRP A 139 -6.40 16.03 4.14
C TRP A 139 -5.28 16.12 3.11
N LEU A 140 -4.69 14.97 2.78
CA LEU A 140 -3.84 14.78 1.61
C LEU A 140 -4.68 14.13 0.51
N HIS A 141 -4.81 14.80 -0.63
CA HIS A 141 -5.49 14.30 -1.81
C HIS A 141 -4.47 14.01 -2.91
N VAL A 142 -4.46 12.77 -3.38
CA VAL A 142 -3.56 12.29 -4.43
C VAL A 142 -4.39 11.91 -5.63
N GLY A 143 -4.45 12.78 -6.63
CA GLY A 143 -5.24 12.63 -7.85
C GLY A 143 -6.71 12.93 -7.61
N ILE A 144 -7.11 14.19 -7.78
CA ILE A 144 -8.49 14.66 -7.57
C ILE A 144 -9.06 15.35 -8.82
N GLY A 145 -10.20 14.82 -9.26
CA GLY A 145 -10.95 15.38 -10.38
C GLY A 145 -10.73 14.62 -11.70
N PRO A 146 -11.51 14.94 -12.75
CA PRO A 146 -11.42 14.27 -14.04
C PRO A 146 -10.02 14.37 -14.63
N VAL A 147 -9.50 13.24 -15.14
CA VAL A 147 -8.19 13.14 -15.83
C VAL A 147 -6.96 13.43 -14.95
N ALA A 148 -7.14 14.03 -13.77
CA ALA A 148 -6.07 14.38 -12.86
C ALA A 148 -5.27 13.16 -12.39
N THR A 149 -3.96 13.36 -12.23
CA THR A 149 -3.02 12.34 -11.76
C THR A 149 -2.20 12.89 -10.60
N GLY A 150 -2.26 12.23 -9.45
CA GLY A 150 -1.42 12.55 -8.29
C GLY A 150 -0.46 11.41 -7.99
N ARG A 151 0.77 11.74 -7.59
CA ARG A 151 1.78 10.77 -7.17
C ARG A 151 2.47 11.23 -5.90
N VAL A 152 2.61 10.33 -4.94
CA VAL A 152 3.44 10.51 -3.74
C VAL A 152 4.42 9.37 -3.67
N SER A 153 5.69 9.68 -3.46
CA SER A 153 6.75 8.72 -3.14
C SER A 153 7.39 9.11 -1.81
N VAL A 154 7.41 8.20 -0.85
CA VAL A 154 8.10 8.33 0.42
C VAL A 154 9.12 7.20 0.49
N ASP A 155 10.40 7.53 0.35
CA ASP A 155 11.45 6.54 0.18
C ASP A 155 12.65 6.78 1.10
N GLY A 156 13.19 5.70 1.63
CA GLY A 156 14.39 5.72 2.46
C GLY A 156 14.12 5.90 3.95
N VAL A 157 15.02 5.33 4.75
CA VAL A 157 14.98 5.38 6.22
C VAL A 157 14.88 6.81 6.72
N GLY A 158 13.92 7.05 7.61
CA GLY A 158 13.70 8.35 8.24
C GLY A 158 12.87 9.33 7.40
N SER A 159 12.58 9.03 6.14
CA SER A 159 11.63 9.81 5.35
C SER A 159 10.21 9.61 5.88
N THR A 160 9.48 10.70 6.10
CA THR A 160 8.16 10.62 6.75
C THR A 160 7.07 11.40 6.03
N LEU A 161 5.87 10.81 6.00
CA LEU A 161 4.63 11.47 5.58
C LEU A 161 3.60 11.34 6.69
N SER A 162 3.10 12.45 7.22
CA SER A 162 1.98 12.45 8.16
C SER A 162 0.80 13.20 7.57
N ALA A 163 -0.40 12.63 7.60
CA ALA A 163 -1.62 13.31 7.16
C ALA A 163 -2.79 13.00 8.10
N GLY A 164 -3.73 13.92 8.31
CA GLY A 164 -4.99 13.61 8.98
C GLY A 164 -5.70 12.46 8.25
N GLU A 165 -6.10 12.67 7.00
CA GLU A 165 -6.54 11.60 6.12
C GLU A 165 -5.79 11.62 4.78
N MET A 166 -5.56 10.44 4.21
CA MET A 166 -4.94 10.27 2.88
C MET A 166 -5.98 9.72 1.91
N TRP A 167 -6.33 10.50 0.89
CA TRP A 167 -7.28 10.09 -0.15
C TRP A 167 -6.51 9.88 -1.45
N VAL A 168 -6.40 8.61 -1.86
CA VAL A 168 -5.58 8.18 -2.99
C VAL A 168 -6.49 7.73 -4.11
N GLY A 169 -6.53 8.54 -5.17
CA GLY A 169 -7.49 8.42 -6.26
C GLY A 169 -8.89 8.82 -5.77
N THR A 170 -9.37 9.98 -6.22
CA THR A 170 -10.70 10.47 -5.84
C THR A 170 -11.38 11.26 -6.96
N SER A 171 -12.72 11.24 -6.99
CA SER A 171 -13.52 12.13 -7.84
C SER A 171 -13.14 12.04 -9.32
N ARG A 172 -12.97 10.81 -9.84
CA ARG A 172 -12.48 10.50 -11.21
C ARG A 172 -11.00 10.78 -11.46
N GLY A 173 -10.24 11.09 -10.42
CA GLY A 173 -8.78 11.18 -10.45
C GLY A 173 -8.10 9.82 -10.37
N ALA A 174 -6.83 9.78 -10.74
CA ALA A 174 -5.92 8.66 -10.56
C ALA A 174 -4.84 9.03 -9.53
N GLY A 175 -4.72 8.25 -8.46
CA GLY A 175 -3.76 8.53 -7.39
C GLY A 175 -2.85 7.35 -7.10
N THR A 176 -1.57 7.62 -6.86
CA THR A 176 -0.61 6.62 -6.39
C THR A 176 0.16 7.14 -5.19
N LEU A 177 0.18 6.36 -4.11
CA LEU A 177 1.04 6.57 -2.94
C LEU A 177 1.99 5.37 -2.81
N SER A 178 3.28 5.61 -2.91
CA SER A 178 4.33 4.59 -2.73
C SER A 178 5.15 4.92 -1.49
N ILE A 179 5.28 3.96 -0.59
CA ILE A 179 6.07 4.04 0.63
C ILE A 179 7.10 2.90 0.55
N SER A 180 8.38 3.21 0.66
CA SER A 180 9.46 2.23 0.46
C SER A 180 10.75 2.54 1.23
N GLY A 181 11.71 1.62 1.18
CA GLY A 181 13.08 1.87 1.63
C GLY A 181 13.23 2.11 3.13
N GLY A 182 12.29 1.64 3.97
CA GLY A 182 12.29 1.91 5.41
C GLY A 182 11.62 3.24 5.80
N ALA A 183 10.86 3.85 4.90
CA ALA A 183 10.10 5.06 5.16
C ALA A 183 8.81 4.78 5.97
N THR A 184 8.27 5.84 6.58
CA THR A 184 7.06 5.77 7.40
C THR A 184 5.99 6.75 6.91
N ALA A 185 4.78 6.26 6.71
CA ALA A 185 3.59 7.10 6.58
C ALA A 185 2.63 6.89 7.75
N THR A 186 2.04 7.97 8.25
CA THR A 186 1.08 7.94 9.36
C THR A 186 -0.17 8.76 9.06
N GLY A 187 -1.32 8.33 9.57
CA GLY A 187 -2.50 9.18 9.59
C GLY A 187 -3.63 8.71 10.48
N TYR A 188 -4.77 9.39 10.40
CA TYR A 188 -6.02 8.89 10.97
C TYR A 188 -6.66 7.85 10.04
N ALA A 189 -6.81 8.15 8.74
CA ALA A 189 -7.41 7.20 7.79
C ALA A 189 -6.79 7.27 6.40
N THR A 190 -6.88 6.17 5.65
CA THR A 190 -6.49 6.09 4.24
C THR A 190 -7.66 5.56 3.42
N ARG A 191 -8.06 6.33 2.42
CA ARG A 191 -9.13 5.98 1.48
C ARG A 191 -8.55 5.81 0.10
N ILE A 192 -8.76 4.65 -0.50
CA ILE A 192 -8.17 4.27 -1.78
C ILE A 192 -9.28 4.01 -2.78
N GLY A 193 -9.26 4.70 -3.91
CA GLY A 193 -10.30 4.56 -4.93
C GLY A 193 -11.64 5.17 -4.50
N PHE A 194 -11.60 6.35 -3.86
CA PHE A 194 -12.77 7.01 -3.27
C PHE A 194 -13.64 7.74 -4.32
N ASN A 195 -14.96 7.78 -4.13
CA ASN A 195 -15.90 8.64 -4.86
C ASN A 195 -15.72 8.63 -6.41
N ARG A 196 -16.01 7.49 -7.06
CA ARG A 196 -15.75 7.25 -8.50
C ARG A 196 -14.33 7.53 -8.97
N ALA A 197 -13.32 7.28 -8.14
CA ALA A 197 -11.95 7.30 -8.60
C ALA A 197 -11.79 6.44 -9.88
N ARG A 198 -10.98 6.91 -10.83
CA ARG A 198 -10.54 6.04 -11.93
C ARG A 198 -9.70 4.91 -11.35
N GLN A 199 -8.79 5.28 -10.45
CA GLN A 199 -7.91 4.35 -9.75
C GLN A 199 -7.31 5.03 -8.51
N GLY A 200 -7.33 4.34 -7.38
CA GLY A 200 -6.41 4.61 -6.27
C GLY A 200 -5.48 3.43 -6.08
N ALA A 201 -4.18 3.68 -5.88
CA ALA A 201 -3.21 2.65 -5.60
C ALA A 201 -2.27 3.06 -4.45
N VAL A 202 -2.13 2.20 -3.46
CA VAL A 202 -1.15 2.35 -2.38
C VAL A 202 -0.21 1.16 -2.39
N HIS A 203 1.10 1.42 -2.36
CA HIS A 203 2.15 0.41 -2.28
C HIS A 203 2.98 0.66 -1.02
N VAL A 204 3.09 -0.33 -0.15
CA VAL A 204 3.92 -0.31 1.06
C VAL A 204 4.92 -1.46 0.94
N VAL A 205 6.16 -1.14 0.58
CA VAL A 205 7.11 -2.15 0.10
C VAL A 205 8.45 -2.07 0.82
N GLY A 206 8.97 -3.23 1.21
CA GLY A 206 10.31 -3.36 1.74
C GLY A 206 10.39 -3.38 3.26
N SER A 207 11.42 -4.04 3.77
CA SER A 207 11.64 -4.20 5.20
C SER A 207 11.81 -2.85 5.92
N GLY A 208 11.16 -2.72 7.07
CA GLY A 208 11.16 -1.50 7.89
C GLY A 208 10.26 -0.39 7.35
N THR A 209 9.63 -0.57 6.19
CA THR A 209 8.64 0.37 5.65
C THR A 209 7.31 0.20 6.38
N THR A 210 6.69 1.30 6.80
CA THR A 210 5.46 1.26 7.60
C THR A 210 4.38 2.22 7.12
N LEU A 211 3.12 1.77 7.14
CA LEU A 211 1.92 2.62 7.08
C LEU A 211 1.09 2.40 8.35
N VAL A 212 0.86 3.45 9.13
CA VAL A 212 0.12 3.36 10.40
C VAL A 212 -1.06 4.33 10.40
N ASN A 213 -2.27 3.79 10.53
CA ASN A 213 -3.49 4.56 10.72
C ASN A 213 -4.13 4.30 12.09
N ALA A 214 -4.55 5.36 12.77
CA ALA A 214 -5.35 5.23 14.00
C ALA A 214 -6.79 4.75 13.71
N GLY A 215 -7.29 5.02 12.51
CA GLY A 215 -8.61 4.65 11.99
C GLY A 215 -8.50 3.74 10.76
N PRO A 216 -9.52 3.72 9.88
CA PRO A 216 -9.62 2.71 8.84
C PRO A 216 -8.65 2.90 7.67
N ILE A 217 -8.29 1.79 7.04
CA ILE A 217 -7.88 1.76 5.63
C ILE A 217 -9.07 1.19 4.84
N THR A 218 -9.61 1.99 3.92
CA THR A 218 -10.81 1.65 3.15
C THR A 218 -10.54 1.70 1.65
N LEU A 219 -10.94 0.64 0.93
CA LEU A 219 -10.88 0.57 -0.52
C LEU A 219 -12.29 0.62 -1.12
N GLY A 220 -12.50 1.51 -2.10
CA GLY A 220 -13.74 1.59 -2.86
C GLY A 220 -14.91 2.23 -2.12
N GLU A 221 -14.64 3.13 -1.18
CA GLU A 221 -15.67 3.90 -0.46
C GLU A 221 -16.33 4.95 -1.36
N GLU A 222 -17.62 5.18 -1.14
CA GLU A 222 -18.36 6.28 -1.75
C GLU A 222 -18.30 7.53 -0.87
N GLY A 223 -18.16 8.70 -1.50
CA GLY A 223 -18.36 9.98 -0.82
C GLY A 223 -19.82 10.38 -0.75
N SER A 224 -20.13 11.45 -0.03
CA SER A 224 -21.51 11.91 0.26
C SER A 224 -22.38 12.27 -0.95
N TYR A 225 -21.90 12.13 -2.17
CA TYR A 225 -22.60 12.53 -3.39
C TYR A 225 -23.41 11.41 -4.05
N GLY A 226 -23.46 10.20 -3.48
CA GLY A 226 -24.36 9.13 -3.96
C GLY A 226 -24.04 8.66 -5.38
N THR A 227 -22.76 8.69 -5.76
CA THR A 227 -22.33 8.40 -7.13
C THR A 227 -21.66 7.02 -7.30
N GLY A 228 -21.35 6.28 -6.24
CA GLY A 228 -20.71 4.95 -6.28
C GLY A 228 -19.21 4.97 -6.00
N GLY A 229 -18.69 3.87 -5.43
CA GLY A 229 -17.27 3.68 -5.11
C GLY A 229 -16.39 3.47 -6.35
N GLY A 230 -15.13 3.91 -6.27
CA GLY A 230 -14.11 3.67 -7.30
C GLY A 230 -13.35 2.35 -7.10
N VAL A 231 -12.27 2.16 -7.87
CA VAL A 231 -11.35 1.01 -7.72
C VAL A 231 -10.17 1.41 -6.85
N GLY A 232 -10.05 0.75 -5.70
CA GLY A 232 -8.89 0.83 -4.82
C GLY A 232 -8.02 -0.43 -4.89
N ALA A 233 -6.71 -0.22 -4.90
CA ALA A 233 -5.69 -1.27 -4.79
C ALA A 233 -4.71 -0.96 -3.65
N LEU A 234 -4.50 -1.93 -2.77
CA LEU A 234 -3.47 -1.90 -1.73
C LEU A 234 -2.51 -3.07 -1.92
N GLU A 235 -1.21 -2.77 -1.99
CA GLU A 235 -0.16 -3.78 -1.99
C GLU A 235 0.75 -3.55 -0.79
N VAL A 236 0.93 -4.60 0.01
CA VAL A 236 1.89 -4.64 1.11
C VAL A 236 2.82 -5.80 0.84
N SER A 237 4.13 -5.54 0.74
CA SER A 237 5.05 -6.62 0.38
C SER A 237 6.48 -6.46 0.88
N SER A 238 7.26 -7.53 0.71
CA SER A 238 8.72 -7.54 0.91
C SER A 238 9.15 -7.14 2.33
N GLY A 239 8.41 -7.57 3.37
CA GLY A 239 8.74 -7.31 4.77
C GLY A 239 8.19 -6.00 5.33
N ALA A 240 7.25 -5.35 4.64
CA ALA A 240 6.60 -4.14 5.10
C ALA A 240 5.50 -4.41 6.15
N THR A 241 5.19 -3.39 6.97
CA THR A 241 4.17 -3.49 8.02
C THR A 241 3.09 -2.43 7.84
N VAL A 242 1.83 -2.85 7.92
CA VAL A 242 0.66 -1.97 7.96
C VAL A 242 -0.12 -2.17 9.25
N GLN A 243 -0.53 -1.07 9.87
CA GLN A 243 -1.46 -1.08 11.00
C GLN A 243 -2.63 -0.14 10.71
N SER A 244 -3.85 -0.58 11.06
CA SER A 244 -5.04 0.27 10.99
C SER A 244 -6.05 -0.05 12.08
N GLY A 245 -6.94 0.90 12.39
CA GLY A 245 -8.07 0.64 13.27
C GLY A 245 -9.02 -0.41 12.68
N LEU A 246 -9.29 -0.33 11.38
CA LEU A 246 -10.08 -1.31 10.60
C LEU A 246 -9.42 -1.53 9.23
N GLY A 247 -9.64 -2.69 8.63
CA GLY A 247 -9.35 -2.95 7.21
C GLY A 247 -10.66 -3.22 6.48
N VAL A 248 -10.98 -2.40 5.47
CA VAL A 248 -12.27 -2.50 4.77
C VAL A 248 -12.04 -2.51 3.27
N ILE A 249 -12.35 -3.63 2.62
CA ILE A 249 -12.07 -3.84 1.20
C ILE A 249 -13.39 -3.97 0.45
N GLY A 250 -13.71 -3.00 -0.41
CA GLY A 250 -14.94 -2.99 -1.19
C GLY A 250 -16.16 -2.63 -0.35
N PHE A 251 -16.19 -1.40 0.16
CA PHE A 251 -17.15 -0.87 1.15
C PHE A 251 -18.50 -0.38 0.61
N HIS A 252 -18.71 -0.35 -0.71
CA HIS A 252 -19.89 0.30 -1.28
C HIS A 252 -20.63 -0.52 -2.32
N GLU A 253 -21.96 -0.42 -2.33
CA GLU A 253 -22.79 -0.99 -3.39
C GLU A 253 -22.44 -0.38 -4.76
N ASN A 254 -22.59 -1.14 -5.84
CA ASN A 254 -22.33 -0.63 -7.20
C ASN A 254 -20.89 -0.12 -7.47
N THR A 255 -19.88 -0.56 -6.70
CA THR A 255 -18.47 -0.28 -7.05
C THR A 255 -18.17 -0.71 -8.48
N VAL A 256 -17.57 0.17 -9.28
CA VAL A 256 -17.16 -0.15 -10.64
C VAL A 256 -15.86 -0.95 -10.56
N GLY A 257 -15.95 -2.29 -10.53
CA GLY A 257 -14.79 -3.18 -10.46
C GLY A 257 -14.68 -3.92 -9.13
N VAL A 258 -13.49 -4.45 -8.86
CA VAL A 258 -13.17 -5.20 -7.64
C VAL A 258 -12.07 -4.46 -6.89
N ASN A 259 -12.31 -4.20 -5.61
CA ASN A 259 -11.30 -3.62 -4.73
C ASN A 259 -10.40 -4.72 -4.20
N THR A 260 -9.09 -4.53 -4.31
CA THR A 260 -8.13 -5.60 -4.04
C THR A 260 -7.05 -5.15 -3.06
N ALA A 261 -6.83 -5.94 -2.01
CA ALA A 261 -5.64 -5.86 -1.17
C ALA A 261 -4.80 -7.13 -1.32
N ILE A 262 -3.50 -6.97 -1.47
CA ILE A 262 -2.51 -8.04 -1.52
C ILE A 262 -1.52 -7.81 -0.39
N VAL A 263 -1.34 -8.81 0.47
CA VAL A 263 -0.34 -8.85 1.53
C VAL A 263 0.56 -10.05 1.23
N ASP A 264 1.78 -9.78 0.76
CA ASP A 264 2.64 -10.81 0.17
C ASP A 264 4.08 -10.79 0.70
N GLY A 265 4.65 -11.97 0.87
CA GLY A 265 6.06 -12.15 1.18
C GLY A 265 6.36 -12.25 2.67
N ILE A 266 7.47 -12.90 2.97
CA ILE A 266 7.92 -13.19 4.33
C ILE A 266 8.15 -11.90 5.12
N GLY A 267 7.67 -11.88 6.35
CA GLY A 267 7.80 -10.74 7.26
C GLY A 267 6.86 -9.57 6.94
N THR A 268 6.08 -9.68 5.86
CA THR A 268 5.04 -8.71 5.54
C THR A 268 3.84 -8.90 6.45
N SER A 269 3.30 -7.81 6.99
CA SER A 269 2.14 -7.89 7.89
C SER A 269 1.13 -6.76 7.70
N TRP A 270 -0.15 -7.09 7.92
CA TRP A 270 -1.21 -6.11 8.16
C TRP A 270 -1.97 -6.47 9.43
N THR A 271 -1.90 -5.60 10.45
CA THR A 271 -2.65 -5.75 11.70
C THR A 271 -3.81 -4.77 11.75
N THR A 272 -4.99 -5.25 12.14
CA THR A 272 -6.15 -4.39 12.46
C THR A 272 -6.52 -4.48 13.93
N ASP A 273 -6.75 -3.33 14.57
CA ASP A 273 -7.21 -3.30 15.97
C ASP A 273 -8.65 -3.81 16.11
N GLY A 274 -9.48 -3.54 15.09
CA GLY A 274 -10.84 -4.05 14.94
C GLY A 274 -10.95 -5.03 13.78
N THR A 275 -11.94 -4.82 12.92
CA THR A 275 -12.33 -5.78 11.87
C THR A 275 -11.45 -5.72 10.63
N MET A 276 -11.29 -6.88 9.99
CA MET A 276 -10.86 -7.03 8.61
C MET A 276 -12.07 -7.49 7.80
N ASP A 277 -12.70 -6.57 7.07
CA ASP A 277 -13.89 -6.84 6.30
C ASP A 277 -13.60 -6.84 4.79
N VAL A 278 -13.92 -7.95 4.13
CA VAL A 278 -13.69 -8.18 2.70
C VAL A 278 -15.03 -8.30 1.99
N GLY A 279 -15.35 -7.33 1.14
CA GLY A 279 -16.59 -7.28 0.37
C GLY A 279 -17.81 -6.87 1.20
N VAL A 280 -17.79 -5.64 1.73
CA VAL A 280 -18.88 -5.08 2.56
C VAL A 280 -19.78 -4.19 1.72
N TYR A 281 -21.04 -4.56 1.53
CA TYR A 281 -21.97 -3.94 0.54
C TYR A 281 -21.52 -4.05 -0.93
N GLY A 282 -20.21 -4.09 -1.21
CA GLY A 282 -19.59 -4.16 -2.53
C GLY A 282 -18.69 -5.37 -2.76
N LYS A 283 -17.86 -5.28 -3.80
CA LYS A 283 -16.91 -6.33 -4.20
C LYS A 283 -15.52 -6.07 -3.64
N GLY A 284 -15.06 -6.98 -2.78
CA GLY A 284 -13.74 -6.91 -2.16
C GLY A 284 -12.95 -8.21 -2.29
N ARG A 285 -11.62 -8.08 -2.42
CA ARG A 285 -10.70 -9.20 -2.49
C ARG A 285 -9.48 -8.98 -1.60
N LEU A 286 -9.17 -9.97 -0.77
CA LEU A 286 -7.97 -10.03 0.04
C LEU A 286 -7.14 -11.25 -0.37
N ALA A 287 -5.85 -11.06 -0.63
CA ALA A 287 -4.90 -12.13 -0.85
C ALA A 287 -3.77 -12.05 0.18
N ILE A 288 -3.51 -13.17 0.85
CA ILE A 288 -2.45 -13.32 1.86
C ILE A 288 -1.56 -14.46 1.38
N THR A 289 -0.35 -14.11 0.96
CA THR A 289 0.55 -15.05 0.26
C THR A 289 2.01 -14.90 0.65
N GLY A 290 2.83 -15.87 0.22
CA GLY A 290 4.28 -15.75 0.29
C GLY A 290 4.88 -15.69 1.70
N GLY A 291 4.16 -16.15 2.72
CA GLY A 291 4.59 -16.09 4.12
C GLY A 291 4.16 -14.82 4.86
N ALA A 292 3.19 -14.08 4.30
CA ALA A 292 2.65 -12.88 4.94
C ALA A 292 1.62 -13.20 6.03
N THR A 293 1.43 -12.27 6.95
CA THR A 293 0.44 -12.39 8.04
C THR A 293 -0.57 -11.24 8.03
N VAL A 294 -1.85 -11.58 8.12
CA VAL A 294 -2.90 -10.61 8.50
C VAL A 294 -3.43 -10.99 9.87
N ASP A 295 -3.35 -10.06 10.83
CA ASP A 295 -3.92 -10.22 12.17
C ASP A 295 -5.09 -9.26 12.35
N CYS A 296 -6.18 -9.76 12.91
CA CYS A 296 -7.41 -9.02 13.02
C CYS A 296 -8.17 -9.32 14.32
N TYR A 297 -9.08 -8.44 14.74
CA TYR A 297 -10.01 -8.79 15.82
C TYR A 297 -11.16 -9.67 15.31
N TRP A 298 -11.85 -9.24 14.24
CA TRP A 298 -12.88 -10.01 13.55
C TRP A 298 -12.62 -10.09 12.05
N GLY A 299 -12.68 -11.29 11.48
CA GLY A 299 -12.54 -11.50 10.04
C GLY A 299 -13.92 -11.63 9.42
N ARG A 300 -14.22 -10.87 8.37
CA ARG A 300 -15.48 -10.98 7.64
C ARG A 300 -15.23 -11.08 6.14
N VAL A 301 -15.92 -12.02 5.49
CA VAL A 301 -15.85 -12.22 4.04
C VAL A 301 -17.26 -12.26 3.48
N GLY A 302 -17.61 -11.30 2.62
CA GLY A 302 -18.94 -11.15 2.06
C GLY A 302 -19.95 -10.87 3.16
N ALA A 303 -19.94 -9.66 3.70
CA ALA A 303 -20.73 -9.30 4.87
C ALA A 303 -21.55 -8.03 4.64
N TYR A 304 -22.72 -7.97 5.27
CA TYR A 304 -23.62 -6.82 5.33
C TYR A 304 -24.08 -6.27 3.97
N GLY A 305 -25.40 -6.15 3.80
CA GLY A 305 -26.03 -5.61 2.59
C GLY A 305 -26.77 -6.66 1.77
N ARG A 306 -27.28 -6.23 0.60
CA ARG A 306 -28.00 -7.10 -0.35
C ARG A 306 -27.08 -7.65 -1.46
N SER A 307 -25.81 -7.23 -1.49
CA SER A 307 -24.86 -7.54 -2.56
C SER A 307 -23.40 -7.63 -2.09
N GLY A 308 -23.16 -7.80 -0.78
CA GLY A 308 -21.80 -7.94 -0.26
C GLY A 308 -21.14 -9.17 -0.88
N SER A 309 -19.98 -8.98 -1.51
CA SER A 309 -19.26 -10.06 -2.19
C SER A 309 -17.78 -9.99 -1.86
N GLY A 310 -17.35 -10.88 -0.98
CA GLY A 310 -15.99 -10.96 -0.48
C GLY A 310 -15.29 -12.21 -0.98
N VAL A 311 -14.02 -12.04 -1.38
CA VAL A 311 -13.14 -13.17 -1.67
C VAL A 311 -11.85 -13.02 -0.87
N ALA A 312 -11.58 -13.92 0.06
CA ALA A 312 -10.33 -13.99 0.80
C ALA A 312 -9.55 -15.24 0.38
N ILE A 313 -8.27 -15.09 0.08
CA ILE A 313 -7.37 -16.19 -0.29
C ILE A 313 -6.17 -16.20 0.62
N VAL A 314 -5.93 -17.32 1.30
CA VAL A 314 -4.73 -17.57 2.10
C VAL A 314 -3.97 -18.72 1.46
N SER A 315 -2.79 -18.44 0.90
CA SER A 315 -2.08 -19.43 0.09
C SER A 315 -0.58 -19.35 0.19
N GLY A 316 0.05 -20.51 0.28
CA GLY A 316 1.50 -20.65 0.36
C GLY A 316 1.99 -20.87 1.78
N PRO A 317 3.19 -21.47 1.95
CA PRO A 317 3.77 -21.73 3.26
C PRO A 317 3.83 -20.47 4.12
N ASP A 318 3.59 -20.63 5.42
CA ASP A 318 3.65 -19.59 6.45
C ASP A 318 2.72 -18.38 6.21
N SER A 319 1.80 -18.47 5.24
CA SER A 319 0.82 -17.40 4.99
C SER A 319 -0.34 -17.57 5.96
N VAL A 320 -0.60 -16.55 6.78
CA VAL A 320 -1.53 -16.66 7.91
C VAL A 320 -2.58 -15.55 7.88
N TRP A 321 -3.85 -15.94 8.01
CA TRP A 321 -4.90 -15.03 8.46
C TRP A 321 -5.33 -15.42 9.87
N ALA A 322 -5.03 -14.58 10.86
CA ALA A 322 -5.36 -14.81 12.25
C ALA A 322 -6.40 -13.80 12.74
N CYS A 323 -7.50 -14.30 13.32
CA CYS A 323 -8.52 -13.43 13.90
C CYS A 323 -8.85 -13.84 15.34
N ARG A 324 -8.82 -12.86 16.23
CA ARG A 324 -8.82 -13.04 17.69
C ARG A 324 -10.19 -13.30 18.30
N ASN A 325 -11.27 -13.12 17.52
CA ASN A 325 -12.64 -13.20 18.02
C ASN A 325 -13.62 -13.77 16.96
N GLY A 326 -13.14 -14.68 16.11
CA GLY A 326 -13.97 -15.36 15.12
C GLY A 326 -13.80 -14.88 13.68
N ILE A 327 -14.24 -15.73 12.76
CA ILE A 327 -14.31 -15.45 11.32
C ILE A 327 -15.74 -15.69 10.84
N TYR A 328 -16.20 -14.80 9.98
CA TYR A 328 -17.53 -14.80 9.39
C TYR A 328 -17.45 -14.87 7.88
N VAL A 329 -18.21 -15.77 7.27
CA VAL A 329 -18.28 -15.92 5.82
C VAL A 329 -19.75 -15.89 5.39
N GLY A 330 -20.13 -14.89 4.59
CA GLY A 330 -21.52 -14.69 4.17
C GLY A 330 -22.42 -14.06 5.25
N GLU A 331 -21.88 -13.22 6.14
CA GLU A 331 -22.64 -12.62 7.24
C GLU A 331 -23.77 -11.69 6.76
N GLY A 332 -24.98 -11.85 7.30
CA GLY A 332 -26.12 -10.97 7.06
C GLY A 332 -27.25 -11.60 6.25
N ASP A 333 -27.85 -10.85 5.32
CA ASP A 333 -28.98 -11.30 4.50
C ASP A 333 -28.60 -12.43 3.54
N LEU A 334 -29.59 -13.24 3.11
CA LEU A 334 -29.45 -14.43 2.26
C LEU A 334 -28.83 -14.21 0.85
N GLN A 335 -28.32 -13.01 0.53
CA GLN A 335 -27.73 -12.69 -0.78
C GLN A 335 -26.24 -12.32 -0.70
N ASN A 336 -25.65 -12.33 0.50
CA ASN A 336 -24.23 -12.07 0.65
C ASN A 336 -23.41 -13.30 0.28
N ALA A 337 -22.38 -13.07 -0.54
CA ALA A 337 -21.50 -14.12 -1.05
C ALA A 337 -20.09 -13.95 -0.46
N GLY A 338 -19.76 -14.81 0.51
CA GLY A 338 -18.42 -14.90 1.07
C GLY A 338 -17.68 -16.11 0.51
N ASP A 339 -16.48 -15.93 -0.02
CA ASP A 339 -15.60 -17.03 -0.44
C ASP A 339 -14.27 -16.92 0.30
N LEU A 340 -14.06 -17.78 1.29
CA LEU A 340 -12.77 -17.93 1.96
C LEU A 340 -12.08 -19.18 1.43
N SER A 341 -10.96 -19.00 0.74
CA SER A 341 -10.21 -20.08 0.16
C SER A 341 -8.81 -20.24 0.78
N VAL A 342 -8.43 -21.47 1.14
CA VAL A 342 -7.19 -21.78 1.87
C VAL A 342 -6.43 -22.92 1.18
N PHE A 343 -5.15 -22.72 0.85
CA PHE A 343 -4.39 -23.68 0.04
C PHE A 343 -2.89 -23.68 0.35
N GLN A 344 -2.21 -24.74 -0.08
CA GLN A 344 -0.75 -24.79 -0.28
C GLN A 344 0.08 -24.38 0.94
N GLY A 345 -0.33 -24.78 2.14
CA GLY A 345 0.33 -24.41 3.39
C GLY A 345 -0.18 -23.11 4.01
N GLY A 346 -1.17 -22.45 3.38
CA GLY A 346 -1.87 -21.32 3.96
C GLY A 346 -2.68 -21.74 5.18
N LEU A 347 -2.73 -20.87 6.18
CA LEU A 347 -3.35 -21.12 7.48
C LEU A 347 -4.35 -20.03 7.85
N VAL A 348 -5.56 -20.43 8.17
CA VAL A 348 -6.55 -19.56 8.83
C VAL A 348 -6.64 -19.95 10.30
N LYS A 349 -6.46 -18.99 11.21
CA LYS A 349 -6.54 -19.17 12.66
C LYS A 349 -7.70 -18.38 13.24
N SER A 350 -8.56 -19.04 14.00
CA SER A 350 -9.65 -18.38 14.72
C SER A 350 -9.62 -18.69 16.20
N ILE A 351 -9.85 -17.67 17.02
CA ILE A 351 -9.79 -17.68 18.49
C ILE A 351 -11.05 -17.01 19.03
N ILE A 352 -11.50 -17.37 20.24
CA ILE A 352 -12.51 -16.61 20.98
C ILE A 352 -11.91 -16.12 22.30
N ARG A 353 -11.48 -14.85 22.33
CA ARG A 353 -10.96 -14.25 23.55
C ARG A 353 -11.99 -13.48 24.38
N ASP A 354 -13.03 -12.92 23.74
CA ASP A 354 -13.96 -11.98 24.40
C ASP A 354 -15.45 -12.23 24.08
N ARG A 355 -15.86 -13.50 23.95
CA ARG A 355 -17.26 -13.87 23.67
C ARG A 355 -17.81 -14.95 24.61
N PRO A 356 -19.14 -15.11 24.68
CA PRO A 356 -19.75 -16.26 25.35
C PRO A 356 -19.11 -17.54 24.83
N ALA A 357 -18.86 -18.50 25.74
CA ALA A 357 -18.20 -19.78 25.44
C ALA A 357 -18.86 -20.56 24.28
N ASP A 358 -20.12 -20.26 23.97
CA ASP A 358 -20.92 -20.94 22.96
C ASP A 358 -20.91 -20.23 21.59
N SER A 359 -20.07 -19.21 21.40
CA SER A 359 -19.97 -18.55 20.08
C SER A 359 -19.16 -19.43 19.11
N PRO A 360 -19.53 -19.51 17.83
CA PRO A 360 -18.73 -20.26 16.86
C PRO A 360 -17.40 -19.56 16.58
N LEU A 361 -16.34 -20.34 16.39
CA LEU A 361 -15.04 -19.84 15.95
C LEU A 361 -15.07 -19.47 14.45
N LEU A 362 -15.93 -20.15 13.70
CA LEU A 362 -16.20 -19.89 12.30
C LEU A 362 -17.71 -19.92 12.07
N ASP A 363 -18.25 -18.84 11.53
CA ASP A 363 -19.68 -18.68 11.27
C ASP A 363 -19.88 -18.53 9.76
N ILE A 364 -20.55 -19.50 9.15
CA ILE A 364 -20.81 -19.54 7.71
C ILE A 364 -22.32 -19.40 7.50
N LYS A 365 -22.72 -18.34 6.80
CA LYS A 365 -24.14 -17.98 6.59
C LYS A 365 -24.41 -17.63 5.13
N ALA A 366 -25.70 -17.57 4.78
CA ALA A 366 -26.17 -17.21 3.45
C ALA A 366 -25.48 -18.05 2.35
N ASP A 367 -24.88 -17.42 1.34
CA ASP A 367 -24.10 -18.09 0.29
C ASP A 367 -22.58 -18.11 0.63
N GLY A 368 -22.23 -18.05 1.91
CA GLY A 368 -20.88 -18.18 2.41
C GLY A 368 -20.30 -19.55 2.11
N MET A 369 -19.01 -19.61 1.75
CA MET A 369 -18.32 -20.86 1.46
C MET A 369 -16.87 -20.81 1.90
N VAL A 370 -16.42 -21.90 2.52
CA VAL A 370 -15.00 -22.13 2.83
C VAL A 370 -14.46 -23.22 1.93
N LYS A 371 -13.39 -22.93 1.20
CA LYS A 371 -12.77 -23.81 0.21
C LYS A 371 -11.35 -24.16 0.61
N MET A 372 -11.10 -25.41 0.94
CA MET A 372 -9.79 -25.89 1.34
C MET A 372 -9.21 -26.84 0.28
N GLY A 373 -8.10 -26.48 -0.34
CA GLY A 373 -7.36 -27.41 -1.22
C GLY A 373 -6.09 -27.93 -0.57
N SER A 374 -5.31 -28.73 -1.30
CA SER A 374 -4.11 -29.42 -0.80
C SER A 374 -3.22 -28.51 0.05
N GLY A 375 -2.92 -28.95 1.27
CA GLY A 375 -2.10 -28.26 2.26
C GLY A 375 -2.75 -27.06 2.93
N GLY A 376 -4.01 -26.71 2.60
CA GLY A 376 -4.74 -25.65 3.31
C GLY A 376 -5.10 -26.09 4.73
N MET A 377 -4.95 -25.16 5.69
CA MET A 377 -5.13 -25.43 7.11
C MET A 377 -6.15 -24.49 7.74
N LEU A 378 -7.03 -25.06 8.57
CA LEU A 378 -7.95 -24.33 9.44
C LEU A 378 -7.65 -24.71 10.90
N ALA A 379 -7.22 -23.72 11.68
CA ALA A 379 -6.92 -23.87 13.10
C ALA A 379 -7.99 -23.17 13.93
N LEU A 380 -8.74 -23.95 14.71
CA LEU A 380 -9.78 -23.48 15.62
C LEU A 380 -9.31 -23.75 17.06
N GLU A 381 -9.43 -22.76 17.93
CA GLU A 381 -9.11 -22.89 19.36
C GLU A 381 -9.98 -23.96 20.03
N GLY A 382 -9.37 -24.83 20.84
CA GLY A 382 -10.05 -25.92 21.53
C GLY A 382 -9.60 -27.32 21.08
N GLU A 383 -9.82 -28.31 21.95
CA GLU A 383 -9.54 -29.71 21.69
C GLU A 383 -10.75 -30.37 21.02
N ALA A 384 -10.60 -30.68 19.74
CA ALA A 384 -11.64 -31.24 18.89
C ALA A 384 -11.08 -32.24 17.87
N ALA A 385 -9.98 -32.91 18.21
CA ALA A 385 -9.23 -33.75 17.29
C ALA A 385 -9.69 -35.21 17.22
N ASP A 386 -10.65 -35.62 18.05
CA ASP A 386 -11.11 -37.02 18.11
C ASP A 386 -11.95 -37.40 16.89
N SER A 387 -12.68 -36.44 16.31
CA SER A 387 -13.47 -36.66 15.11
C SER A 387 -13.71 -35.37 14.32
N LEU A 388 -14.02 -35.52 13.03
CA LEU A 388 -14.46 -34.39 12.22
C LEU A 388 -15.77 -33.78 12.74
N ASP A 389 -16.68 -34.59 13.26
CA ASP A 389 -17.94 -34.11 13.83
C ASP A 389 -17.68 -33.15 15.00
N GLN A 390 -16.76 -33.52 15.91
CA GLN A 390 -16.37 -32.67 17.03
C GLN A 390 -15.71 -31.37 16.56
N PHE A 391 -14.87 -31.43 15.52
CA PHE A 391 -14.28 -30.22 14.94
C PHE A 391 -15.34 -29.32 14.30
N LEU A 392 -16.33 -29.89 13.64
CA LEU A 392 -17.42 -29.15 13.01
C LEU A 392 -18.41 -28.55 14.02
N GLU A 393 -18.49 -29.06 15.27
CA GLU A 393 -19.22 -28.39 16.35
C GLU A 393 -18.66 -26.99 16.69
N LEU A 394 -17.40 -26.71 16.34
CA LEU A 394 -16.78 -25.37 16.48
C LEU A 394 -17.21 -24.38 15.39
N VAL A 395 -17.99 -24.84 14.41
CA VAL A 395 -18.43 -24.10 13.22
C VAL A 395 -19.95 -23.98 13.24
N ASP A 396 -20.48 -22.76 13.10
CA ASP A 396 -21.90 -22.54 12.81
C ASP A 396 -22.09 -22.47 11.28
N GLY A 397 -23.13 -23.14 10.76
CA GLY A 397 -23.35 -23.28 9.30
C GLY A 397 -22.47 -24.33 8.61
N THR A 398 -22.38 -25.53 9.19
CA THR A 398 -21.44 -26.61 8.82
C THR A 398 -21.52 -27.12 7.37
N ASP A 399 -22.60 -26.87 6.65
CA ASP A 399 -22.84 -27.45 5.32
C ASP A 399 -21.96 -26.84 4.21
N ASP A 400 -21.17 -25.81 4.48
CA ASP A 400 -20.51 -24.99 3.46
C ASP A 400 -18.97 -25.01 3.49
N ILE A 401 -18.36 -25.91 4.29
CA ILE A 401 -16.92 -26.22 4.15
C ILE A 401 -16.73 -27.29 3.07
N ARG A 402 -15.92 -26.96 2.06
CA ARG A 402 -15.58 -27.85 0.95
C ARG A 402 -14.10 -28.11 0.88
N TYR A 403 -13.77 -29.36 0.54
CA TYR A 403 -12.41 -29.76 0.20
C TYR A 403 -12.28 -30.03 -1.30
N ARG A 404 -11.07 -29.88 -1.82
CA ARG A 404 -10.76 -30.23 -3.20
C ARG A 404 -10.49 -31.73 -3.29
N ASP A 405 -11.48 -32.50 -3.73
CA ASP A 405 -11.28 -33.92 -4.01
C ASP A 405 -10.34 -34.09 -5.22
N LEU A 406 -9.24 -34.81 -5.00
CA LEU A 406 -8.21 -35.05 -6.00
C LEU A 406 -8.63 -36.09 -7.02
N ALA A 407 -9.51 -37.04 -6.64
CA ALA A 407 -9.93 -38.10 -7.53
C ALA A 407 -10.88 -37.57 -8.61
N SER A 408 -11.86 -36.76 -8.23
CA SER A 408 -12.79 -36.12 -9.17
C SER A 408 -12.32 -34.78 -9.72
N GLY A 409 -11.37 -34.11 -9.03
CA GLY A 409 -10.98 -32.75 -9.34
C GLY A 409 -12.10 -31.71 -9.09
N THR A 410 -13.05 -32.02 -8.21
CA THR A 410 -14.20 -31.16 -7.89
C THR A 410 -14.20 -30.75 -6.42
N TRP A 411 -15.01 -29.74 -6.10
CA TRP A 411 -15.24 -29.32 -4.71
C TRP A 411 -16.32 -30.21 -4.10
N GLN A 412 -16.00 -30.89 -3.01
CA GLN A 412 -16.90 -31.80 -2.28
C GLN A 412 -17.09 -31.32 -0.84
N HIS A 413 -18.20 -31.68 -0.20
CA HIS A 413 -18.43 -31.35 1.22
C HIS A 413 -17.41 -32.05 2.11
N LEU A 414 -16.88 -31.32 3.10
CA LEU A 414 -15.87 -31.86 4.02
C LEU A 414 -16.39 -33.07 4.83
N SER A 415 -17.69 -33.13 5.13
CA SER A 415 -18.33 -34.27 5.80
C SER A 415 -18.25 -35.59 5.01
N GLY A 416 -18.00 -35.53 3.70
CA GLY A 416 -17.76 -36.70 2.85
C GLY A 416 -16.29 -37.12 2.75
N ALA A 417 -15.37 -36.38 3.36
CA ALA A 417 -13.95 -36.59 3.23
C ALA A 417 -13.46 -37.79 4.07
N ALA A 418 -12.46 -38.53 3.56
CA ALA A 418 -11.85 -39.65 4.27
C ALA A 418 -10.66 -39.20 5.15
N TYR A 419 -10.75 -39.45 6.46
CA TYR A 419 -9.65 -39.19 7.39
C TYR A 419 -8.37 -39.93 6.98
N GLY A 420 -7.23 -39.23 7.04
CA GLY A 420 -5.91 -39.72 6.65
C GLY A 420 -5.65 -39.79 5.15
N THR A 421 -6.69 -39.59 4.31
CA THR A 421 -6.56 -39.57 2.83
C THR A 421 -6.85 -38.19 2.26
N ASP A 422 -7.95 -37.58 2.67
CA ASP A 422 -8.42 -36.25 2.22
C ASP A 422 -8.11 -35.15 3.21
N TYR A 423 -8.05 -35.48 4.50
CA TYR A 423 -7.64 -34.56 5.55
C TYR A 423 -6.95 -35.26 6.72
N THR A 424 -6.18 -34.50 7.49
CA THR A 424 -5.74 -34.86 8.84
C THR A 424 -6.32 -33.89 9.85
N LEU A 425 -6.40 -34.34 11.10
CA LEU A 425 -6.89 -33.55 12.22
C LEU A 425 -5.94 -33.76 13.39
N GLN A 426 -5.46 -32.67 13.99
CA GLN A 426 -4.47 -32.74 15.06
C GLN A 426 -4.68 -31.62 16.08
N TYR A 427 -4.72 -31.97 17.36
CA TYR A 427 -4.61 -31.01 18.45
C TYR A 427 -3.13 -30.75 18.77
N HIS A 428 -2.81 -29.50 19.09
CA HIS A 428 -1.45 -29.05 19.37
C HIS A 428 -1.33 -28.54 20.81
N ASP A 429 -0.44 -29.14 21.59
CA ASP A 429 -0.21 -28.79 23.01
C ASP A 429 0.92 -27.76 23.21
N ALA A 430 1.66 -27.44 22.15
CA ALA A 430 2.87 -26.62 22.22
C ALA A 430 3.11 -25.85 20.92
N GLY A 431 3.99 -24.83 21.00
CA GLY A 431 4.34 -23.97 19.88
C GLY A 431 3.28 -22.90 19.58
N ASP A 432 3.34 -22.29 18.39
CA ASP A 432 2.48 -21.18 17.98
C ASP A 432 1.01 -21.57 17.75
N LEU A 433 0.75 -22.89 17.74
CA LEU A 433 -0.58 -23.51 17.61
C LEU A 433 -1.00 -24.20 18.92
N ALA A 434 -0.32 -23.96 20.03
CA ALA A 434 -0.75 -24.48 21.33
C ALA A 434 -2.21 -24.08 21.63
N GLY A 435 -3.04 -25.06 21.97
CA GLY A 435 -4.47 -24.86 22.24
C GLY A 435 -5.38 -24.92 21.03
N PHE A 436 -4.87 -25.25 19.84
CA PHE A 436 -5.67 -25.35 18.61
C PHE A 436 -5.81 -26.78 18.15
N THR A 437 -7.01 -27.11 17.63
CA THR A 437 -7.19 -28.22 16.71
C THR A 437 -7.03 -27.70 15.28
N VAL A 438 -6.20 -28.40 14.49
CA VAL A 438 -5.85 -28.03 13.12
C VAL A 438 -6.36 -29.10 12.17
N LEU A 439 -7.28 -28.71 11.30
CA LEU A 439 -7.68 -29.49 10.15
C LEU A 439 -6.79 -29.13 8.96
N THR A 440 -6.19 -30.13 8.32
CA THR A 440 -5.35 -29.94 7.13
C THR A 440 -5.88 -30.79 5.99
N VAL A 441 -6.18 -30.18 4.84
CA VAL A 441 -6.54 -30.95 3.63
C VAL A 441 -5.27 -31.55 3.02
N THR A 442 -5.26 -32.87 2.83
CA THR A 442 -4.12 -33.60 2.28
C THR A 442 -4.15 -33.62 0.77
N GLY A 443 -2.97 -33.70 0.16
CA GLY A 443 -2.85 -33.77 -1.30
C GLY A 443 -1.54 -33.22 -1.83
N PRO A 444 -1.21 -33.50 -3.10
CA PRO A 444 -0.07 -32.87 -3.75
C PRO A 444 -0.30 -31.36 -3.82
N ILE A 445 0.67 -30.59 -3.35
CA ILE A 445 0.69 -29.14 -3.48
C ILE A 445 1.12 -28.83 -4.91
N PRO A 446 0.26 -28.21 -5.75
CA PRO A 446 0.63 -27.88 -7.11
C PRO A 446 1.81 -26.90 -7.13
N GLU A 447 2.72 -27.07 -8.09
CA GLU A 447 3.91 -26.23 -8.28
C GLU A 447 3.56 -24.72 -8.34
N PRO A 448 4.46 -23.81 -7.90
CA PRO A 448 4.20 -22.37 -7.78
C PRO A 448 3.65 -21.69 -9.04
N ALA A 449 3.95 -22.22 -10.23
CA ALA A 449 3.47 -21.67 -11.50
C ALA A 449 1.94 -21.74 -11.68
N ALA A 450 1.25 -22.68 -11.02
CA ALA A 450 -0.22 -22.74 -11.02
C ALA A 450 -0.85 -21.65 -10.12
N VAL A 451 -0.11 -21.19 -9.11
CA VAL A 451 -0.50 -20.17 -8.12
C VAL A 451 -0.55 -18.79 -8.76
N VAL A 452 0.44 -18.50 -9.60
CA VAL A 452 0.51 -17.28 -10.39
C VAL A 452 -0.70 -17.18 -11.32
N LEU A 453 -1.27 -18.27 -11.84
CA LEU A 453 -2.47 -18.20 -12.69
C LEU A 453 -3.76 -17.89 -11.91
N ALA A 454 -3.89 -18.39 -10.67
CA ALA A 454 -5.00 -18.05 -9.77
C ALA A 454 -4.90 -16.61 -9.23
N LEU A 455 -3.67 -16.10 -9.07
CA LEU A 455 -3.35 -14.69 -8.79
C LEU A 455 -3.46 -13.80 -10.03
N LEU A 456 -3.20 -14.28 -11.25
CA LEU A 456 -3.31 -13.51 -12.50
C LEU A 456 -4.77 -13.23 -12.88
N GLY A 457 -5.71 -14.05 -12.42
CA GLY A 457 -7.14 -13.73 -12.40
C GLY A 457 -7.50 -12.53 -11.49
N MET A 458 -6.55 -12.03 -10.67
CA MET A 458 -6.68 -10.85 -9.80
C MET A 458 -6.25 -9.52 -10.46
N GLY A 459 -5.93 -9.51 -11.76
CA GLY A 459 -5.69 -8.28 -12.51
C GLY A 459 -4.24 -7.78 -12.47
N CYS A 460 -3.33 -8.48 -13.15
CA CYS A 460 -1.96 -7.99 -13.40
C CYS A 460 -1.84 -6.93 -14.50
N ALA A 461 -2.92 -6.23 -14.89
CA ALA A 461 -2.80 -5.11 -15.83
C ALA A 461 -1.99 -3.93 -15.24
N TRP A 462 -1.94 -3.80 -13.91
CA TRP A 462 -1.44 -2.61 -13.23
C TRP A 462 0.09 -2.50 -13.11
N LEU A 463 0.82 -3.62 -13.11
CA LEU A 463 2.29 -3.64 -13.00
C LEU A 463 3.02 -3.26 -14.31
N THR A 464 2.32 -3.17 -15.44
CA THR A 464 2.96 -2.89 -16.75
C THR A 464 3.40 -1.44 -16.96
N SER A 465 3.07 -0.51 -16.04
CA SER A 465 3.35 0.91 -16.23
C SER A 465 4.72 1.39 -15.71
N TYR A 466 5.46 0.59 -14.93
CA TYR A 466 6.69 1.04 -14.29
C TYR A 466 7.99 0.75 -15.06
N GLY A 467 7.91 0.21 -16.29
CA GLY A 467 9.07 -0.32 -17.01
C GLY A 467 9.44 0.32 -18.35
N ARG A 468 8.72 1.32 -18.88
CA ARG A 468 9.09 1.94 -20.17
C ARG A 468 9.62 3.36 -19.97
N ARG A 469 10.95 3.46 -19.88
CA ARG A 469 11.68 4.67 -20.26
C ARG A 469 11.24 5.08 -21.66
N ALA A 470 10.73 6.29 -21.77
CA ALA A 470 10.47 6.95 -23.04
C ALA A 470 11.78 7.15 -23.80
N THR A 471 11.96 6.38 -24.87
CA THR A 471 12.79 6.81 -26.01
C THR A 471 11.84 7.03 -27.18
N SER A 472 11.46 8.28 -27.40
CA SER A 472 10.77 8.70 -28.62
C SER A 472 11.73 8.59 -29.82
N PRO A 473 11.32 8.01 -30.95
CA PRO A 473 11.84 8.43 -32.24
C PRO A 473 10.89 9.48 -32.83
N ARG A 474 11.49 10.61 -33.21
CA ARG A 474 10.89 11.69 -33.98
C ARG A 474 10.20 11.14 -35.24
N SER A 475 8.99 11.63 -35.52
CA SER A 475 8.39 11.54 -36.86
C SER A 475 9.03 12.61 -37.76
N PRO A 476 9.55 12.29 -38.96
CA PRO A 476 9.94 13.30 -39.92
C PRO A 476 8.70 13.85 -40.61
N ILE A 477 8.59 15.17 -40.61
CA ILE A 477 7.81 15.94 -41.57
C ILE A 477 8.49 15.71 -42.93
N ASP A 478 7.81 15.10 -43.89
CA ASP A 478 8.11 15.33 -45.29
C ASP A 478 6.83 15.50 -46.11
N GLY A 479 6.84 16.58 -46.90
CA GLY A 479 5.72 17.00 -47.70
C GLY A 479 5.70 16.30 -49.05
N SER A 480 4.50 16.04 -49.55
CA SER A 480 4.29 15.92 -50.99
C SER A 480 2.97 16.58 -51.37
N TYR A 481 3.13 17.76 -51.96
CA TYR A 481 2.21 18.38 -52.90
C TYR A 481 1.64 17.33 -53.87
N ASP A 482 0.31 17.24 -54.00
CA ASP A 482 -0.29 16.91 -55.29
C ASP A 482 -1.57 17.72 -55.51
N ARG A 483 -1.51 18.57 -56.54
CA ARG A 483 -2.64 19.27 -57.13
C ARG A 483 -3.02 18.48 -58.38
N THR A 484 -4.20 17.91 -58.42
CA THR A 484 -4.97 17.83 -59.67
C THR A 484 -6.42 18.26 -59.45
N ARG A 485 -6.88 19.07 -60.39
CA ARG A 485 -8.15 19.80 -60.50
C ARG A 485 -9.34 18.89 -60.79
N ASN A 486 -10.52 19.32 -60.36
CA ASN A 486 -11.78 19.53 -61.12
C ASN A 486 -12.82 19.91 -60.03
N GLU A 487 -13.53 21.04 -60.01
CA GLU A 487 -13.87 22.10 -60.98
C GLU A 487 -13.80 23.48 -60.30
#